data_AF-A0A953QYJ1-F1
#
_entry.id   AF-A0A953QYJ1-F1
#
_cell.length_a   1.000
_cell.length_b   1.000
_cell.length_c   1.000
_cell.angle_alpha   90.00
_cell.angle_beta   90.00
_cell.angle_gamma   90.00
#
_symmetry.space_group_name_H-M   'P 1'
#
loop_
_entity.id
_entity.type
_entity.pdbx_description
1 polymer ?
#
loop_
_entity_poly.entity_id
_entity_poly.type
_entity_poly.pdbx_seq_one_letter_code
_entity_poly.pdbx_strand_id
1 'polypeptide(L)' 'MSARRVVGLLLGVAGLLSARDYGPPVGSRMPDFALQDQDGKTRSLQSLLGPKGAVILFFRSADW' A
#
# COMPACT_ATOMS: atom_id res chain seq x y z
N MET A 1 -20.69 -23.76 -50.98
CA MET A 1 -21.39 -23.10 -49.86
C MET A 1 -20.34 -22.65 -48.85
N SER A 2 -20.09 -21.35 -48.77
CA SER A 2 -19.07 -20.74 -47.90
C SER A 2 -19.78 -20.08 -46.72
N ALA A 3 -19.46 -20.51 -45.50
CA ALA A 3 -19.90 -19.85 -44.28
C ALA A 3 -18.65 -19.38 -43.51
N ARG A 4 -18.20 -18.19 -43.88
CA ARG A 4 -17.27 -17.36 -43.10
C ARG A 4 -17.98 -16.87 -41.85
N ARG A 5 -17.50 -17.20 -40.63
CA ARG A 5 -17.57 -16.29 -39.47
C ARG A 5 -16.38 -16.55 -38.54
N VAL A 6 -15.39 -15.66 -38.66
CA VAL A 6 -14.26 -15.48 -37.75
C VAL A 6 -14.83 -15.13 -36.37
N VAL A 7 -14.60 -15.97 -35.37
CA VAL A 7 -14.94 -15.65 -33.98
C VAL A 7 -13.86 -14.73 -33.43
N GLY A 8 -14.30 -13.55 -33.03
CA GLY A 8 -13.48 -12.39 -32.69
C GLY A 8 -12.66 -12.57 -31.41
N LEU A 9 -11.48 -11.98 -31.49
CA LEU A 9 -10.54 -11.64 -30.43
C LEU A 9 -11.26 -10.96 -29.24
N LEU A 10 -11.26 -11.60 -28.07
CA LEU A 10 -11.61 -10.94 -26.81
C LEU A 10 -10.39 -10.19 -26.28
N LEU A 11 -10.29 -8.91 -26.65
CA LEU A 11 -9.44 -7.91 -26.00
C LEU A 11 -10.31 -7.08 -25.05
N GLY A 12 -9.84 -6.95 -23.80
CA GLY A 12 -10.32 -5.94 -22.85
C GLY A 12 -11.01 -6.54 -21.62
N VAL A 13 -10.79 -6.09 -20.39
CA VAL A 13 -10.08 -4.91 -19.90
C VAL A 13 -9.72 -5.15 -18.42
N ALA A 14 -8.52 -5.68 -18.12
CA ALA A 14 -8.10 -5.87 -16.73
C ALA A 14 -7.52 -4.59 -16.08
N GLY A 15 -7.49 -3.47 -16.82
CA GLY A 15 -6.77 -2.24 -16.42
C GLY A 15 -7.64 -1.02 -16.08
N LEU A 16 -8.97 -1.11 -16.05
CA LEU A 16 -9.83 0.06 -15.83
C LEU A 16 -10.11 0.40 -14.35
N LEU A 17 -9.66 -0.44 -13.41
CA LEU A 17 -9.89 -0.24 -11.98
C LEU A 17 -8.56 -0.33 -11.23
N SER A 18 -7.61 0.55 -11.54
CA SER A 18 -6.53 0.81 -10.59
C SER A 18 -7.12 1.62 -9.43
N ALA A 19 -7.74 0.92 -8.48
CA ALA A 19 -7.86 1.45 -7.13
C ALA A 19 -6.43 1.77 -6.68
N ARG A 20 -6.12 3.06 -6.53
CA ARG A 20 -4.87 3.46 -5.88
C ARG A 20 -5.08 3.18 -4.41
N ASP A 21 -4.62 2.02 -3.96
CA ASP A 21 -4.56 1.71 -2.54
C ASP A 21 -3.57 2.69 -1.89
N TYR A 22 -4.09 3.64 -1.12
CA TYR A 22 -3.28 4.56 -0.33
C TYR A 22 -2.74 3.83 0.91
N GLY A 23 -1.83 2.89 0.67
CA GLY A 23 -1.14 2.12 1.69
C GLY A 23 -1.54 0.64 1.75
N PRO A 24 -0.98 -0.10 2.71
CA PRO A 24 -1.22 -1.53 2.85
C PRO A 24 -2.69 -1.85 3.20
N PRO A 25 -3.25 -2.98 2.72
CA PRO A 25 -4.60 -3.42 3.10
C PRO A 25 -4.75 -3.62 4.62
N VAL A 26 -5.96 -3.45 5.16
CA VAL A 26 -6.24 -3.75 6.56
C VAL A 26 -5.92 -5.21 6.88
N GLY A 27 -5.23 -5.44 8.01
CA GLY A 27 -4.79 -6.77 8.44
C GLY A 27 -3.47 -7.22 7.80
N SER A 28 -2.93 -6.48 6.82
CA SER A 28 -1.58 -6.72 6.33
C SER A 28 -0.54 -6.36 7.40
N ARG A 29 0.61 -7.04 7.35
CA ARG A 29 1.74 -6.74 8.24
C ARG A 29 2.36 -5.40 7.87
N MET A 30 2.53 -4.51 8.84
CA MET A 30 3.33 -3.29 8.69
C MET A 30 4.79 -3.66 8.37
N PRO A 31 5.42 -3.06 7.34
CA PRO A 31 6.85 -3.23 7.10
C PRO A 31 7.69 -2.79 8.30
N ASP A 32 8.72 -3.56 8.61
CA ASP A 32 9.69 -3.17 9.64
C ASP A 32 10.46 -1.91 9.23
N PHE A 33 10.86 -1.12 10.22
CA PHE A 33 11.71 0.04 10.03
C PHE A 33 12.62 0.24 11.24
N ALA A 34 13.72 0.97 11.00
CA ALA A 34 14.59 1.53 12.03
C ALA A 34 14.98 2.95 11.58
N LEU A 35 14.42 3.96 12.24
CA LEU A 35 14.55 5.37 11.86
C LEU A 35 14.95 6.20 13.08
N GLN A 36 15.61 7.34 12.86
CA GLN A 36 15.91 8.27 13.94
C GLN A 36 14.66 9.06 14.32
N ASP A 37 14.43 9.23 15.62
CA ASP A 37 13.45 10.15 16.17
C ASP A 37 13.99 11.59 16.24
N GLN A 38 13.21 12.52 16.80
CA GLN A 38 13.57 13.93 16.90
C GLN A 38 14.83 14.20 17.76
N ASP A 39 15.21 13.25 18.60
CA ASP A 39 16.40 13.34 19.46
C ASP A 39 17.60 12.59 18.83
N GLY A 40 17.46 12.13 17.58
CA GLY A 40 18.48 11.36 16.87
C GLY A 40 18.56 9.90 17.31
N LYS A 41 17.68 9.44 18.22
CA LYS A 41 17.70 8.06 18.71
C LYS A 41 17.01 7.15 17.70
N THR A 42 17.69 6.04 17.36
CA THR A 42 17.09 5.03 16.48
C THR A 42 15.95 4.32 17.18
N ARG A 43 14.77 4.32 16.56
CA ARG A 43 13.57 3.60 16.97
C ARG A 43 13.20 2.58 15.90
N SER A 44 12.84 1.38 16.33
CA SER A 44 12.27 0.35 15.47
C SER A 44 10.77 0.26 15.63
N LEU A 45 10.08 -0.36 14.67
CA LEU A 45 8.66 -0.71 14.78
C LEU A 45 8.38 -1.42 16.11
N GLN A 46 9.17 -2.45 16.45
CA GLN A 46 9.01 -3.22 17.68
C GLN A 46 9.15 -2.35 18.93
N SER A 47 10.07 -1.39 18.95
CA SER A 47 10.27 -0.52 20.11
C SER A 47 9.11 0.48 20.35
N LEU A 48 8.30 0.72 19.32
CA LEU A 48 7.17 1.66 19.36
C LEU A 48 5.83 0.98 19.62
N LEU A 49 5.74 -0.36 19.49
CA LEU A 49 4.52 -1.10 19.75
C LEU A 49 4.25 -1.21 21.26
N GLY A 50 3.07 -0.74 21.69
CA GLY A 50 2.53 -1.01 23.02
C GLY A 50 1.57 -2.21 23.05
N PRO A 51 0.99 -2.54 24.21
CA PRO A 51 0.03 -3.64 24.36
C PRO A 51 -1.23 -3.52 23.49
N LYS A 52 -1.55 -2.30 23.03
CA LYS A 52 -2.69 -1.98 22.16
C LYS A 52 -2.27 -1.62 20.73
N GLY A 53 -1.00 -1.83 20.38
CA GLY A 53 -0.42 -1.39 19.10
C GLY A 53 0.07 0.07 19.14
N ALA A 54 0.23 0.64 17.95
CA ALA A 54 0.72 2.00 17.73
C ALA A 54 -0.06 2.67 16.58
N VAL A 55 -0.12 4.00 16.60
CA VAL A 55 -0.59 4.80 15.48
C VAL A 55 0.64 5.34 14.74
N ILE A 56 0.72 5.09 13.43
CA ILE A 56 1.79 5.60 12.57
C ILE A 56 1.16 6.58 11.57
N LEU A 57 1.52 7.85 11.68
CA LEU A 57 1.01 8.92 10.83
C LEU A 57 2.10 9.38 9.86
N PHE A 58 1.82 9.26 8.56
CA PHE A 58 2.66 9.83 7.51
C PHE A 58 2.11 11.20 7.11
N PHE A 59 2.95 12.23 7.19
CA PHE A 59 2.61 13.58 6.74
C PHE A 59 3.77 14.16 5.95
N ARG A 60 3.44 15.00 4.96
CA ARG A 60 4.44 15.75 4.19
C ARG A 60 4.47 17.16 4.75
N SER A 61 5.53 17.48 5.48
CA SER A 61 5.75 18.73 6.23
C SER A 61 4.66 19.05 7.26
N ALA A 62 5.07 19.19 8.52
CA ALA A 62 4.24 19.82 9.54
C ALA A 62 4.68 21.28 9.62
N ASP A 63 3.76 22.20 9.47
CA ASP A 63 3.88 23.55 10.03
C ASP A 63 3.63 23.41 11.53
N TRP A 64 4.70 23.37 12.30
CA TRP A 64 4.63 23.31 13.76
C TRP A 64 5.45 24.45 14.35
#